data_AF-A0A085ZQ71-F1
#
_entry.id   AF-A0A085ZQ71-F1
#
_cell.length_a   1.000
_cell.length_b   1.000
_cell.length_c   1.000
_cell.angle_alpha   90.00
_cell.angle_beta   90.00
_cell.angle_gamma   90.00
#
_symmetry.space_group_name_H-M   'P 1'
#
loop_
_entity.id
_entity.type
_entity.pdbx_description
1 polymer ?
#
loop_
_entity_poly.entity_id
_entity_poly.type
_entity_poly.pdbx_seq_one_letter_code
_entity_poly.pdbx_strand_id
1 'polypeptide(L)'
;MIKIDKNKVRDLVEGNISLNDFEIDSIKIDQNFRVIPKEEINDIYIINPENEGYNFENSDFTIAERIEMLEKLNGHIHLAGGLTCRIENKKIVDLRLSRKYIEFVKEYTKQQVFEYHGKPTFELIDDMAFGGFDYSIGNYILVYETKRISFYFDPNNLKLKEINTNKLNYECFTVEK
;
A
#
# COMPACT_ATOMS: atom_id res chain seq x y z
N MET A 1 -9.73 13.31 -10.07
CA MET A 1 -9.44 11.87 -9.96
C MET A 1 -8.02 11.61 -10.38
N ILE A 2 -7.23 11.05 -9.46
CA ILE A 2 -5.84 10.67 -9.73
C ILE A 2 -5.84 9.63 -10.85
N LYS A 3 -5.21 9.97 -11.97
CA LYS A 3 -5.11 9.07 -13.11
C LYS A 3 -3.93 8.14 -12.96
N ILE A 4 -4.15 6.85 -13.18
CA ILE A 4 -3.05 5.89 -13.20
C ILE A 4 -2.65 5.55 -14.62
N ASP A 5 -1.36 5.71 -14.92
CA ASP A 5 -0.79 5.15 -16.13
C ASP A 5 -0.75 3.63 -15.99
N LYS A 6 -1.63 2.97 -16.75
CA LYS A 6 -1.78 1.52 -16.72
C LYS A 6 -0.50 0.80 -17.16
N ASN A 7 0.29 1.42 -18.04
CA ASN A 7 1.54 0.83 -18.48
C ASN A 7 2.57 0.88 -17.36
N LYS A 8 2.70 1.99 -16.63
CA LYS A 8 3.62 2.07 -15.48
C LYS A 8 3.30 1.06 -14.38
N VAL A 9 2.02 0.82 -14.08
CA VAL A 9 1.66 -0.22 -13.10
C VAL A 9 1.96 -1.62 -13.62
N ARG A 10 1.68 -1.88 -14.91
CA ARG A 10 2.06 -3.15 -15.53
C ARG A 10 3.57 -3.36 -15.46
N ASP A 11 4.33 -2.36 -15.87
CA ASP A 11 5.79 -2.38 -15.85
C ASP A 11 6.35 -2.56 -14.43
N LEU A 12 5.66 -2.04 -13.40
CA LEU A 12 6.02 -2.26 -12.01
C LEU A 12 5.81 -3.73 -11.58
N VAL A 13 4.71 -4.37 -12.02
CA VAL A 13 4.39 -5.78 -11.75
C VAL A 13 5.26 -6.73 -12.56
N GLU A 14 5.66 -6.33 -13.76
CA GLU A 14 6.55 -7.10 -14.64
C GLU A 14 8.03 -6.86 -14.32
N GLY A 15 8.34 -5.99 -13.35
CA GLY A 15 9.71 -5.66 -12.97
C GLY A 15 10.50 -4.89 -14.03
N ASN A 16 9.83 -4.31 -15.03
CA ASN A 16 10.42 -3.50 -16.11
C ASN A 16 10.88 -2.12 -15.61
N ILE A 17 10.26 -1.61 -14.54
CA ILE A 17 10.65 -0.34 -13.91
C ILE A 17 10.90 -0.51 -12.41
N SER A 18 11.70 0.39 -11.83
CA SER A 18 11.90 0.44 -10.40
C SER A 18 10.82 1.27 -9.71
N LEU A 19 10.73 1.14 -8.39
CA LEU A 19 9.88 1.99 -7.57
C LEU A 19 10.20 3.48 -7.72
N ASN A 20 11.46 3.83 -7.98
CA ASN A 20 11.89 5.21 -8.18
C ASN A 20 11.43 5.79 -9.53
N ASP A 21 11.05 4.94 -10.48
CA ASP A 21 10.53 5.35 -11.79
C ASP A 21 8.99 5.35 -11.80
N PHE A 22 8.38 4.77 -10.77
CA PHE A 22 6.94 4.66 -10.63
C PHE A 22 6.31 5.97 -10.14
N GLU A 23 5.28 6.41 -10.86
CA GLU A 23 4.55 7.64 -10.60
C GLU A 23 3.09 7.44 -11.04
N ILE A 24 2.16 7.97 -10.25
CA ILE A 24 0.72 7.93 -10.54
C ILE A 24 0.22 9.37 -10.69
N ASP A 25 -0.17 9.74 -11.90
CA ASP A 25 -0.58 11.10 -12.33
C ASP A 25 0.52 12.14 -12.15
N SER A 26 0.78 12.53 -10.90
CA SER A 26 1.84 13.45 -10.47
C SER A 26 2.34 13.14 -9.05
N ILE A 27 2.00 11.96 -8.54
CA ILE A 27 2.32 11.48 -7.19
C ILE A 27 3.44 10.46 -7.31
N LYS A 28 4.58 10.77 -6.71
CA LYS A 28 5.77 9.92 -6.62
C LYS A 28 6.17 9.69 -5.17
N ILE A 29 6.85 8.56 -4.92
CA ILE A 29 7.57 8.34 -3.66
C ILE A 29 8.67 9.39 -3.51
N ASP A 30 8.86 9.83 -2.27
CA ASP A 30 9.66 10.95 -1.79
C ASP A 30 9.22 12.36 -2.25
N GLN A 31 8.05 12.48 -2.87
CA GLN A 31 7.45 13.77 -3.25
C GLN A 31 6.60 14.38 -2.13
N ASN A 32 6.46 15.71 -2.14
CA ASN A 32 5.62 16.41 -1.17
C ASN A 32 4.15 16.01 -1.31
N PHE A 33 3.48 15.68 -0.20
CA PHE A 33 2.09 15.21 -0.21
C PHE A 33 1.07 16.27 -0.67
N ARG A 34 1.42 17.57 -0.64
CA ARG A 34 0.56 18.67 -1.10
C ARG A 34 0.18 18.58 -2.58
N VAL A 35 0.80 17.68 -3.36
CA VAL A 35 0.41 17.39 -4.75
C VAL A 35 -0.87 16.56 -4.87
N ILE A 36 -1.34 15.95 -3.77
CA ILE A 36 -2.56 15.15 -3.74
C ILE A 36 -3.79 16.09 -3.74
N PRO A 37 -4.70 15.97 -4.73
CA PRO A 37 -5.91 16.80 -4.77
C PRO A 37 -6.83 16.50 -3.59
N LYS A 38 -7.30 17.55 -2.89
CA LYS A 38 -8.08 17.41 -1.65
C LYS A 38 -9.42 16.72 -1.88
N GLU A 39 -10.01 16.95 -3.05
CA GLU A 39 -11.29 16.39 -3.49
C GLU A 39 -11.27 14.87 -3.69
N GLU A 40 -10.09 14.26 -3.77
CA GLU A 40 -9.91 12.81 -3.92
C GLU A 40 -9.70 12.08 -2.60
N ILE A 41 -9.56 12.85 -1.51
CA ILE A 41 -9.27 12.31 -0.17
C ILE A 41 -10.56 11.80 0.45
N ASN A 42 -10.57 10.49 0.73
CA ASN A 42 -11.63 9.86 1.48
C ASN A 42 -11.39 10.02 2.98
N ASP A 43 -10.14 9.84 3.43
CA ASP A 43 -9.78 10.01 4.85
C ASP A 43 -8.28 10.30 5.04
N ILE A 44 -7.93 10.80 6.23
CA ILE A 44 -6.56 11.03 6.67
C ILE A 44 -6.41 10.51 8.10
N TYR A 45 -5.45 9.61 8.30
CA TYR A 45 -5.04 9.15 9.62
C TYR A 45 -3.74 9.87 10.04
N ILE A 46 -3.74 10.46 11.23
CA ILE A 46 -2.55 11.13 11.79
C ILE A 46 -1.90 10.22 12.82
N ILE A 47 -0.58 10.02 12.71
CA ILE A 47 0.22 9.31 13.70
C ILE A 47 0.86 10.36 14.61
N ASN A 48 0.32 10.52 15.83
CA ASN A 48 0.92 11.37 16.85
C ASN A 48 1.66 10.51 17.89
N PRO A 49 3.00 10.55 17.94
CA PRO A 49 3.78 9.76 18.90
C PRO A 49 3.56 10.19 20.36
N GLU A 50 3.04 11.40 20.63
CA GLU A 50 2.75 11.86 21.99
C GLU A 50 1.44 11.28 22.56
N ASN A 51 0.65 10.59 21.74
CA ASN A 51 -0.65 10.02 22.09
C ASN A 51 -0.79 8.60 21.53
N GLU A 52 0.05 7.67 22.02
CA GLU A 52 -0.09 6.24 21.72
C GLU A 52 -1.50 5.75 22.09
N GLY A 53 -2.23 5.22 21.11
CA GLY A 53 -3.60 4.71 21.28
C GLY A 53 -4.73 5.70 20.98
N TYR A 54 -4.43 6.96 20.63
CA TYR A 54 -5.47 7.91 20.21
C TYR A 54 -5.78 7.75 18.72
N ASN A 55 -6.79 6.93 18.40
CA ASN A 55 -7.28 6.79 17.03
C ASN A 55 -7.96 8.08 16.57
N PHE A 56 -7.28 8.85 15.71
CA PHE A 56 -7.85 10.02 15.05
C PHE A 56 -9.07 9.71 14.16
N GLU A 57 -9.36 8.43 13.93
CA GLU A 57 -10.62 7.97 13.31
C GLU A 57 -11.87 8.50 14.03
N ASN A 58 -11.77 8.84 15.33
CA ASN A 58 -12.85 9.42 16.13
C ASN A 58 -12.66 10.92 16.47
N SER A 59 -11.77 11.62 15.77
CA SER A 59 -11.52 13.04 16.00
C SER A 59 -12.45 13.93 15.17
N ASP A 60 -12.98 15.01 15.76
CA ASP A 60 -13.83 16.01 15.10
C ASP A 60 -13.09 16.89 14.07
N PHE A 61 -11.82 16.60 13.79
CA PHE A 61 -11.02 17.35 12.83
C PHE A 61 -11.52 17.16 11.40
N THR A 62 -11.60 18.27 10.68
CA THR A 62 -11.87 18.31 9.24
C THR A 62 -10.67 17.78 8.44
N ILE A 63 -10.91 17.38 7.18
CA ILE A 63 -9.82 17.01 6.25
C ILE A 63 -8.79 18.13 6.09
N ALA A 64 -9.22 19.41 6.11
CA ALA A 64 -8.32 20.54 6.00
C ALA A 64 -7.37 20.63 7.21
N GLU A 65 -7.89 20.49 8.43
CA GLU A 65 -7.07 20.47 9.65
C GLU A 65 -6.12 19.28 9.66
N ARG A 66 -6.58 18.09 9.25
CA ARG A 66 -5.72 16.89 9.14
C ARG A 66 -4.59 17.09 8.11
N ILE A 67 -4.84 17.76 7.00
CA ILE A 67 -3.80 18.15 6.03
C ILE A 67 -2.76 19.07 6.67
N GLU A 68 -3.19 20.06 7.46
CA GLU A 68 -2.26 20.95 8.17
C GLU A 68 -1.44 20.18 9.22
N MET A 69 -2.04 19.20 9.88
CA MET A 69 -1.34 18.32 10.84
C MET A 69 -0.27 17.47 10.16
N LEU A 70 -0.50 16.96 8.94
CA LEU A 70 0.49 16.22 8.15
C LEU A 70 1.73 17.06 7.76
N GLU A 71 1.69 18.38 7.94
CA GLU A 71 2.89 19.21 7.79
C GLU A 71 3.84 19.10 8.98
N LYS A 72 3.36 18.62 10.13
CA LYS A 72 4.12 18.53 11.37
C LYS A 72 4.27 17.10 11.86
N LEU A 73 3.34 16.23 11.48
CA LEU A 73 3.21 14.86 11.94
C LEU A 73 3.23 13.88 10.77
N ASN A 74 3.48 12.61 11.08
CA ASN A 74 3.38 11.52 10.12
C ASN A 74 1.92 11.07 9.99
N GLY A 75 1.60 10.31 8.95
CA GLY A 75 0.27 9.77 8.79
C GLY A 75 0.02 9.05 7.48
N HIS A 76 -1.24 8.82 7.19
CA HIS A 76 -1.71 8.18 5.97
C HIS A 76 -2.81 9.01 5.32
N ILE A 77 -2.77 9.11 3.99
CA ILE A 77 -3.87 9.66 3.19
C ILE A 77 -4.52 8.49 2.45
N HIS A 78 -5.82 8.30 2.66
CA HIS A 78 -6.62 7.29 1.98
C HIS A 78 -7.44 7.96 0.89
N LEU A 79 -7.22 7.54 -0.35
CA LEU A 79 -7.86 8.10 -1.53
C LEU A 79 -8.96 7.18 -2.02
N ALA A 80 -9.97 7.79 -2.65
CA ALA A 80 -11.02 7.04 -3.32
C ALA A 80 -10.41 6.05 -4.34
N GLY A 81 -10.99 4.84 -4.42
CA GLY A 81 -10.57 3.83 -5.39
C GLY A 81 -9.44 2.91 -4.96
N GLY A 82 -8.89 3.05 -3.74
CA GLY A 82 -7.97 2.08 -3.14
C GLY A 82 -6.49 2.45 -3.19
N LEU A 83 -6.16 3.74 -3.31
CA LEU A 83 -4.78 4.25 -3.16
C LEU A 83 -4.60 4.77 -1.74
N THR A 84 -3.55 4.33 -1.06
CA THR A 84 -3.12 4.91 0.22
C THR A 84 -1.68 5.39 0.11
N CYS A 85 -1.40 6.57 0.64
CA CYS A 85 -0.05 7.15 0.69
C CYS A 85 0.37 7.28 2.16
N ARG A 86 1.55 6.74 2.53
CA ARG A 86 2.15 7.01 3.84
C ARG A 86 2.96 8.31 3.75
N ILE A 87 2.72 9.22 4.68
CA ILE A 87 3.38 10.53 4.74
C ILE A 87 4.32 10.56 5.94
N GLU A 88 5.58 10.87 5.69
CA GLU A 88 6.59 11.12 6.73
C GLU A 88 7.42 12.33 6.34
N ASN A 89 7.70 13.22 7.31
CA ASN A 89 8.50 14.42 7.09
C ASN A 89 8.05 15.23 5.85
N LYS A 90 6.73 15.42 5.70
CA LYS A 90 6.07 16.12 4.57
C LYS A 90 6.23 15.44 3.20
N LYS A 91 6.73 14.21 3.14
CA LYS A 91 6.93 13.45 1.91
C LYS A 91 6.12 12.17 1.90
N ILE A 92 5.72 11.73 0.73
CA ILE A 92 5.11 10.41 0.52
C ILE A 92 6.24 9.39 0.55
N VAL A 93 6.28 8.51 1.54
CA VAL A 93 7.36 7.51 1.66
C VAL A 93 6.99 6.16 1.06
N ASP A 94 5.69 5.82 1.04
CA ASP A 94 5.19 4.59 0.45
C ASP A 94 3.79 4.77 -0.15
N LEU A 95 3.44 3.85 -1.05
CA LEU A 95 2.16 3.72 -1.71
C LEU A 95 1.60 2.31 -1.51
N ARG A 96 0.29 2.23 -1.36
CA ARG A 96 -0.49 0.99 -1.41
C ARG A 96 -1.55 1.14 -2.50
N LEU A 97 -1.52 0.23 -3.47
CA LEU A 97 -2.39 0.21 -4.65
C LEU A 97 -3.32 -0.99 -4.58
N SER A 98 -4.62 -0.74 -4.61
CA SER A 98 -5.65 -1.78 -4.59
C SER A 98 -6.85 -1.39 -5.45
N ARG A 99 -7.80 -2.31 -5.60
CA ARG A 99 -9.10 -2.08 -6.26
C ARG A 99 -8.93 -1.47 -7.66
N LYS A 100 -9.37 -0.22 -7.85
CA LYS A 100 -9.39 0.44 -9.17
C LYS A 100 -8.00 0.68 -9.74
N TYR A 101 -7.00 0.88 -8.87
CA TYR A 101 -5.63 1.20 -9.29
C TYR A 101 -4.84 -0.01 -9.80
N ILE A 102 -5.34 -1.23 -9.56
CA ILE A 102 -4.71 -2.46 -10.05
C ILE A 102 -5.65 -3.28 -10.94
N GLU A 103 -6.87 -2.82 -11.21
CA GLU A 103 -7.93 -3.63 -11.84
C GLU A 103 -7.51 -4.26 -13.18
N PHE A 104 -6.65 -3.57 -13.94
CA PHE A 104 -6.16 -4.01 -15.24
C PHE A 104 -4.94 -4.94 -15.16
N VAL A 105 -4.34 -5.11 -13.97
CA VAL A 105 -3.29 -6.10 -13.68
C VAL A 105 -3.76 -7.14 -12.66
N LYS A 106 -5.02 -7.09 -12.21
CA LYS A 106 -5.55 -8.02 -11.20
C LYS A 106 -5.43 -9.48 -11.63
N GLU A 107 -5.44 -9.75 -12.94
CA GLU A 107 -5.36 -11.11 -13.48
C GLU A 107 -3.95 -11.73 -13.36
N TYR A 108 -2.94 -10.96 -12.97
CA TYR A 108 -1.59 -11.48 -12.73
C TYR A 108 -1.62 -12.43 -11.53
N THR A 109 -1.02 -13.60 -11.71
CA THR A 109 -0.96 -14.65 -10.69
C THR A 109 0.32 -14.56 -9.87
N LYS A 110 0.32 -15.19 -8.68
CA LYS A 110 1.53 -15.37 -7.84
C LYS A 110 2.72 -15.91 -8.66
N GLN A 111 2.46 -16.89 -9.54
CA GLN A 111 3.48 -17.52 -10.38
C GLN A 111 4.07 -16.56 -11.42
N GLN A 112 3.25 -15.73 -12.08
CA GLN A 112 3.76 -14.76 -13.06
C GLN A 112 4.64 -13.69 -12.39
N VAL A 113 4.22 -13.19 -11.22
CA VAL A 113 5.04 -12.21 -10.47
C VAL A 113 6.36 -12.83 -10.05
N PHE A 114 6.36 -14.10 -9.64
CA PHE A 114 7.58 -14.85 -9.36
C PHE A 114 8.51 -14.95 -10.59
N GLU A 115 7.95 -15.18 -11.78
CA GLU A 115 8.74 -15.23 -13.03
C GLU A 115 9.37 -13.88 -13.38
N TYR A 116 8.63 -12.77 -13.20
CA TYR A 116 9.12 -11.42 -13.49
C TYR A 116 10.15 -10.91 -12.48
N HIS A 117 9.91 -11.14 -11.19
CA HIS A 117 10.75 -10.58 -10.13
C HIS A 117 11.82 -11.55 -9.61
N GLY A 118 11.72 -12.84 -9.96
CA GLY A 118 12.52 -13.92 -9.40
C GLY A 118 12.03 -14.37 -8.03
N LYS A 119 12.88 -15.11 -7.31
CA LYS A 119 12.58 -15.60 -5.96
C LYS A 119 12.39 -14.41 -4.99
N PRO A 120 11.28 -14.34 -4.25
CA PRO A 120 11.07 -13.32 -3.24
C PRO A 120 12.04 -13.49 -2.07
N THR A 121 12.25 -12.42 -1.31
CA THR A 121 12.96 -12.48 -0.02
C THR A 121 12.16 -13.32 0.98
N PHE A 122 10.85 -13.11 1.03
CA PHE A 122 9.93 -13.87 1.87
C PHE A 122 8.63 -14.17 1.14
N GLU A 123 8.07 -15.34 1.46
CA GLU A 123 6.67 -15.67 1.17
C GLU A 123 5.93 -15.65 2.51
N LEU A 124 4.91 -14.82 2.62
CA LEU A 124 4.16 -14.64 3.87
C LEU A 124 2.68 -14.97 3.67
N ILE A 125 2.04 -15.35 4.76
CA ILE A 125 0.59 -15.51 4.89
C ILE A 125 0.13 -14.47 5.91
N ASP A 126 -0.83 -13.67 5.48
CA ASP A 126 -1.63 -12.81 6.36
C ASP A 126 -2.82 -13.63 6.83
N ASP A 127 -2.72 -14.22 8.02
CA ASP A 127 -3.75 -15.03 8.64
C ASP A 127 -4.43 -14.29 9.80
N MET A 128 -5.75 -14.39 9.86
CA MET A 128 -6.51 -13.95 11.02
C MET A 128 -7.06 -15.17 11.74
N ALA A 129 -6.55 -15.40 12.95
CA ALA A 129 -7.11 -16.36 13.89
C ALA A 129 -8.15 -15.65 14.77
N PHE A 130 -9.41 -15.61 14.34
CA PHE A 130 -10.49 -15.14 15.21
C PHE A 130 -10.85 -16.25 16.20
N GLY A 131 -10.35 -16.16 17.44
CA GLY A 131 -10.92 -16.88 18.58
C GLY A 131 -10.81 -18.41 18.57
N GLY A 132 -9.90 -19.00 17.80
CA GLY A 132 -9.46 -20.40 17.96
C GLY A 132 -10.23 -21.46 17.18
N PHE A 133 -11.26 -21.13 16.39
CA PHE A 133 -12.01 -22.13 15.60
C PHE A 133 -12.10 -21.83 14.09
N ASP A 134 -12.01 -20.56 13.67
CA ASP A 134 -11.99 -20.20 12.24
C ASP A 134 -10.63 -19.61 11.87
N TYR A 135 -9.81 -20.42 11.19
CA TYR A 135 -8.58 -19.96 10.55
C TYR A 135 -8.91 -19.47 9.14
N SER A 136 -8.69 -18.18 8.89
CA SER A 136 -8.86 -17.61 7.55
C SER A 136 -7.55 -16.98 7.10
N ILE A 137 -7.13 -17.35 5.90
CA ILE A 137 -6.06 -16.64 5.20
C ILE A 137 -6.70 -15.41 4.59
N GLY A 138 -6.19 -14.23 4.94
CA GLY A 138 -6.56 -12.96 4.34
C GLY A 138 -5.85 -12.74 3.00
N ASN A 139 -4.55 -13.05 2.93
CA ASN A 139 -3.72 -12.87 1.73
C ASN A 139 -2.50 -13.81 1.72
N TYR A 140 -2.06 -14.20 0.52
CA TYR A 140 -0.67 -14.64 0.28
C TYR A 140 0.17 -13.45 -0.15
N ILE A 141 1.42 -13.34 0.32
CA ILE A 141 2.26 -12.17 0.09
C ILE A 141 3.63 -12.60 -0.43
N LEU A 142 4.06 -12.00 -1.55
CA LEU A 142 5.43 -12.08 -2.03
C LEU A 142 6.16 -10.79 -1.66
N VAL A 143 7.25 -10.89 -0.89
CA VAL A 143 8.03 -9.74 -0.42
C VAL A 143 9.37 -9.69 -1.13
N TYR A 144 9.64 -8.57 -1.80
CA TYR A 144 10.92 -8.28 -2.44
C TYR A 144 11.60 -7.11 -1.70
N GLU A 145 12.27 -7.40 -0.58
CA GLU A 145 12.77 -6.39 0.35
C GLU A 145 13.79 -5.44 -0.30
N THR A 146 14.67 -5.97 -1.16
CA THR A 146 15.66 -5.17 -1.91
C THR A 146 15.00 -4.21 -2.91
N LYS A 147 13.83 -4.55 -3.43
CA LYS A 147 13.03 -3.72 -4.35
C LYS A 147 12.02 -2.83 -3.61
N ARG A 148 11.87 -2.99 -2.28
CA ARG A 148 10.85 -2.34 -1.45
C ARG A 148 9.44 -2.48 -2.03
N ILE A 149 9.09 -3.68 -2.47
CA ILE A 149 7.76 -3.97 -3.02
C ILE A 149 7.26 -5.31 -2.52
N SER A 150 5.96 -5.35 -2.23
CA SER A 150 5.25 -6.55 -1.83
C SER A 150 3.99 -6.69 -2.67
N PHE A 151 3.68 -7.92 -3.08
CA PHE A 151 2.49 -8.25 -3.86
C PHE A 151 1.59 -9.14 -3.04
N TYR A 152 0.33 -8.76 -2.91
CA TYR A 152 -0.68 -9.49 -2.15
C TYR A 152 -1.64 -10.17 -3.12
N PHE A 153 -1.93 -11.43 -2.85
CA PHE A 153 -2.76 -12.28 -3.68
C PHE A 153 -3.96 -12.76 -2.87
N ASP A 154 -5.12 -12.80 -3.52
CA ASP A 154 -6.32 -13.37 -2.93
C ASP A 154 -6.13 -14.90 -2.77
N PRO A 155 -6.37 -15.46 -1.58
CA PRO A 155 -6.10 -16.87 -1.32
C PRO A 155 -7.03 -17.82 -2.06
N ASN A 156 -8.20 -17.35 -2.53
CA ASN A 156 -9.19 -18.19 -3.20
C ASN A 156 -8.89 -18.38 -4.69
N ASN A 157 -8.27 -17.39 -5.33
CA ASN A 157 -8.03 -17.39 -6.78
C ASN A 157 -6.58 -17.11 -7.19
N LEU A 158 -5.70 -16.81 -6.22
CA LEU A 158 -4.27 -16.53 -6.38
C LEU A 158 -3.95 -15.37 -7.34
N LYS A 159 -4.91 -14.46 -7.52
CA LYS A 159 -4.80 -13.26 -8.34
C LYS A 159 -4.38 -12.05 -7.53
N LEU A 160 -3.67 -11.14 -8.19
CA LEU A 160 -3.15 -9.91 -7.59
C LEU A 160 -4.31 -9.06 -7.03
N LYS A 161 -4.23 -8.77 -5.75
CA LYS A 161 -5.22 -8.01 -4.98
C LYS A 161 -4.70 -6.66 -4.51
N GLU A 162 -3.38 -6.56 -4.29
CA GLU A 162 -2.75 -5.33 -3.86
C GLU A 162 -1.24 -5.31 -4.15
N ILE A 163 -0.72 -4.11 -4.41
CA ILE A 163 0.72 -3.83 -4.49
C ILE A 163 1.05 -2.84 -3.38
N ASN A 164 2.04 -3.14 -2.56
CA ASN A 164 2.46 -2.29 -1.46
C ASN A 164 3.96 -2.00 -1.54
N THR A 165 4.35 -0.76 -1.30
CA THR A 165 5.76 -0.33 -1.41
C THR A 165 6.38 -0.07 -0.04
N ASN A 166 5.63 -0.31 1.03
CA ASN A 166 6.08 -0.18 2.39
C ASN A 166 7.04 -1.30 2.79
N LYS A 167 7.85 -1.02 3.81
CA LYS A 167 8.53 -2.08 4.55
C LYS A 167 7.50 -2.76 5.44
N LEU A 168 7.36 -4.08 5.32
CA LEU A 168 6.44 -4.86 6.15
C LEU A 168 7.05 -5.15 7.52
N ASN A 169 6.21 -5.09 8.56
CA ASN A 169 6.54 -5.66 9.87
C ASN A 169 6.17 -7.14 9.85
N TYR A 170 7.17 -8.02 9.80
CA TYR A 170 6.99 -9.46 9.66
C TYR A 170 6.37 -10.12 10.90
N GLU A 171 6.39 -9.47 12.06
CA GLU A 171 5.82 -10.01 13.31
C GLU A 171 4.31 -10.26 13.23
N CYS A 172 3.63 -9.62 12.28
CA CYS A 172 2.19 -9.76 12.05
C CYS A 172 1.83 -10.84 11.03
N PHE A 173 2.81 -11.61 10.51
CA PHE A 173 2.59 -12.56 9.43
C PHE A 173 3.21 -13.93 9.71
N THR A 174 2.61 -14.97 9.14
CA THR A 174 3.17 -16.31 9.11
C THR A 174 4.13 -16.43 7.93
N VAL A 175 5.37 -16.91 8.14
CA VAL A 175 6.37 -17.10 7.07
C VAL A 175 6.22 -18.50 6.46
N GLU A 176 5.98 -18.59 5.14
CA GLU A 176 6.08 -19.85 4.40
C GLU A 176 7.57 -20.21 4.22
N LYS A 177 7.93 -21.44 4.60
CA LYS A 177 9.29 -21.99 4.45
C LYS A 177 9.48 -22.72 3.14
#